data_AF-A0A151C2S4-F1
#
_entry.id   AF-A0A151C2S4-F1
#
_cell.length_a   1.000
_cell.length_b   1.000
_cell.length_c   1.000
_cell.angle_alpha   90.00
_cell.angle_beta   90.00
_cell.angle_gamma   90.00
#
_symmetry.space_group_name_H-M   'P 1'
#
loop_
_entity.id
_entity.type
_entity.pdbx_description
1 polymer ?
#
loop_
_entity_poly.entity_id
_entity_poly.type
_entity_poly.pdbx_seq_one_letter_code
_entity_poly.pdbx_strand_id
1 'polypeptide(L)'
;MNNNTPHKPRKNRHAKRHAAEQTEPFVFDELKTRSQEFRNDRRLRGAQQANADWVAEPLDEWLSCLDAGNTDLGRETMAAFAVGMRETLSIRDALILSLVIDESRCPKSWLMEFAARPHLARTRTRMGELLTCAFEDEGMMPDKERCHTGIGMLLDIAEASPVPYCIQPLAVIAYTLWWLGDPRAMVFALRCLLLDEDCSLAAMIFSAADRGVAPAWCSG
;
A
#
# COMPACT_ATOMS: atom_id res chain seq x y z
N MET A 1 9.18 57.98 19.49
CA MET A 1 9.64 56.87 18.62
C MET A 1 9.02 55.57 19.12
N ASN A 2 8.18 54.92 18.30
CA ASN A 2 7.56 53.63 18.61
C ASN A 2 8.53 52.48 18.28
N ASN A 3 8.85 51.63 19.26
CA ASN A 3 9.57 50.37 19.05
C ASN A 3 8.57 49.26 18.74
N ASN A 4 8.42 48.90 17.46
CA ASN A 4 7.75 47.67 17.05
C ASN A 4 8.80 46.66 16.57
N THR A 5 9.13 45.69 17.42
CA THR A 5 9.94 44.53 17.04
C THR A 5 8.99 43.44 16.52
N PRO A 6 9.18 42.89 15.30
CA PRO A 6 8.29 41.85 14.79
C PRO A 6 8.57 40.52 15.50
N HIS A 7 7.55 39.98 16.18
CA HIS A 7 7.55 38.58 16.61
C HIS A 7 7.61 37.66 15.39
N LYS A 8 8.73 36.95 15.21
CA LYS A 8 8.83 35.82 14.26
C LYS A 8 7.90 34.67 14.71
N PRO A 9 7.14 34.04 13.80
CA PRO A 9 6.20 32.99 14.16
C PRO A 9 6.93 31.68 14.51
N ARG A 10 6.72 31.16 15.73
CA ARG A 10 7.24 29.86 16.23
C ARG A 10 6.60 28.63 15.55
N LYS A 11 5.65 28.80 14.62
CA LYS A 11 4.89 27.69 14.01
C LYS A 11 5.67 26.87 12.97
N ASN A 12 6.80 27.36 12.47
CA ASN A 12 7.49 26.73 11.33
C ASN A 12 8.57 25.68 11.71
N ARG A 13 8.89 25.53 12.99
CA ARG A 13 9.89 24.54 13.46
C ARG A 13 9.29 23.17 13.77
N HIS A 14 8.04 23.12 14.22
CA HIS A 14 7.36 21.86 14.51
C HIS A 14 6.92 21.15 13.22
N ALA A 15 6.32 21.87 12.26
CA ALA A 15 5.98 21.31 10.95
C ALA A 15 7.21 20.78 10.19
N LYS A 16 8.34 21.52 10.22
CA LYS A 16 9.61 21.06 9.63
C LYS A 16 10.26 19.88 10.36
N ARG A 17 10.02 19.72 11.67
CA ARG A 17 10.51 18.57 12.44
C ARG A 17 9.67 17.33 12.18
N HIS A 18 8.35 17.46 12.11
CA HIS A 18 7.47 16.35 11.74
C HIS A 18 7.75 15.87 10.31
N ALA A 19 7.90 16.77 9.34
CA ALA A 19 8.28 16.42 7.98
C ALA A 19 9.68 15.76 7.89
N ALA A 20 10.62 16.16 8.76
CA ALA A 20 11.97 15.58 8.81
C ALA A 20 12.00 14.20 9.50
N GLU A 21 11.19 14.01 10.55
CA GLU A 21 11.04 12.71 11.25
C GLU A 21 10.27 11.69 10.40
N GLN A 22 9.34 12.14 9.55
CA GLN A 22 8.65 11.29 8.56
C GLN A 22 9.57 10.81 7.43
N THR A 23 10.68 11.50 7.17
CA THR A 23 11.63 11.17 6.09
C THR A 23 12.85 10.37 6.55
N GLU A 24 12.98 10.08 7.86
CA GLU A 24 14.07 9.23 8.34
C GLU A 24 13.81 7.74 8.01
N PRO A 25 14.74 7.06 7.33
CA PRO A 25 14.61 5.63 7.04
C PRO A 25 14.44 4.81 8.33
N PHE A 26 13.61 3.77 8.26
CA PHE A 26 13.47 2.79 9.31
C PHE A 26 14.75 2.01 9.52
N VAL A 27 15.14 1.84 10.79
CA VAL A 27 16.22 0.92 11.15
C VAL A 27 15.67 -0.52 11.05
N PHE A 28 16.48 -1.46 10.56
CA PHE A 28 16.05 -2.85 10.40
C PHE A 28 15.48 -3.48 11.67
N ASP A 29 16.13 -3.25 12.81
CA ASP A 29 15.68 -3.80 14.10
C ASP A 29 14.34 -3.22 14.56
N GLU A 30 13.99 -2.01 14.12
CA GLU A 30 12.70 -1.38 14.41
C GLU A 30 11.55 -2.18 13.75
N LEU A 31 11.61 -2.39 12.44
CA LEU A 31 10.58 -3.15 11.71
C LEU A 31 10.60 -4.63 12.08
N LYS A 32 11.77 -5.18 12.43
CA LYS A 32 11.89 -6.54 12.95
C LYS A 32 11.17 -6.71 14.29
N THR A 33 11.30 -5.75 15.19
CA THR A 33 10.61 -5.75 16.48
C THR A 33 9.09 -5.72 16.26
N ARG A 34 8.59 -4.80 15.42
CA ARG A 34 7.17 -4.74 15.04
C ARG A 34 6.66 -6.02 14.40
N SER A 35 7.43 -6.62 13.50
CA SER A 35 7.10 -7.92 12.89
C SER A 35 6.96 -9.01 13.96
N GLN A 36 7.84 -9.03 14.96
CA GLN A 36 7.77 -9.99 16.05
C GLN A 36 6.54 -9.75 16.94
N GLU A 37 6.22 -8.50 17.25
CA GLU A 37 5.01 -8.11 17.98
C GLU A 37 3.76 -8.57 17.23
N PHE A 38 3.66 -8.27 15.93
CA PHE A 38 2.53 -8.68 15.11
C PHE A 38 2.37 -10.21 15.05
N ARG A 39 3.48 -10.94 14.89
CA ARG A 39 3.47 -12.42 14.91
C ARG A 39 3.03 -12.98 16.26
N ASN A 40 3.51 -12.40 17.36
CA ASN A 40 3.13 -12.82 18.71
C ASN A 40 1.65 -12.57 18.93
N ASP A 41 1.15 -11.43 18.48
CA ASP A 41 -0.24 -11.05 18.60
C ASP A 41 -1.17 -12.00 17.81
N ARG A 42 -0.80 -12.34 16.57
CA ARG A 42 -1.49 -13.38 15.77
C ARG A 42 -1.50 -14.75 16.46
N ARG A 43 -0.45 -15.10 17.20
CA ARG A 43 -0.39 -16.37 17.97
C ARG A 43 -1.30 -16.34 19.20
N LEU A 44 -1.38 -15.20 19.88
CA LEU A 44 -2.15 -15.06 21.12
C LEU A 44 -3.65 -14.88 20.87
N ARG A 45 -4.03 -14.04 19.90
CA ARG A 45 -5.41 -13.61 19.66
C ARG A 45 -6.02 -14.21 18.40
N GLY A 46 -5.21 -14.92 17.61
CA GLY A 46 -5.60 -15.47 16.31
C GLY A 46 -5.39 -14.48 15.17
N ALA A 47 -5.08 -15.01 13.98
CA ALA A 47 -4.72 -14.20 12.83
C ALA A 47 -5.82 -13.22 12.39
N GLN A 48 -7.10 -13.60 12.50
CA GLN A 48 -8.19 -12.73 12.05
C GLN A 48 -8.29 -11.46 12.89
N GLN A 49 -8.29 -11.60 14.22
CA GLN A 49 -8.42 -10.46 15.12
C GLN A 49 -7.16 -9.58 15.06
N ALA A 50 -5.97 -10.21 15.13
CA ALA A 50 -4.72 -9.49 15.05
C ALA A 50 -4.57 -8.70 13.74
N ASN A 51 -4.91 -9.30 12.58
CA ASN A 51 -4.87 -8.60 11.30
C ASN A 51 -5.87 -7.43 11.26
N ALA A 52 -7.09 -7.63 11.75
CA ALA A 52 -8.11 -6.57 11.77
C ALA A 52 -7.63 -5.37 12.58
N ASP A 53 -7.13 -5.61 13.80
CA ASP A 53 -6.66 -4.52 14.66
C ASP A 53 -5.40 -3.85 14.11
N TRP A 54 -4.49 -4.63 13.51
CA TRP A 54 -3.26 -4.11 12.92
C TRP A 54 -3.51 -3.11 11.79
N VAL A 55 -4.54 -3.34 10.97
CA VAL A 55 -4.81 -2.51 9.78
C VAL A 55 -5.91 -1.48 9.98
N ALA A 56 -6.66 -1.53 11.09
CA ALA A 56 -7.86 -0.71 11.28
C ALA A 56 -7.59 0.80 11.13
N GLU A 57 -6.64 1.32 11.91
CA GLU A 57 -6.25 2.74 11.89
C GLU A 57 -5.35 3.09 10.69
N PRO A 58 -4.32 2.29 10.34
CA PRO A 58 -3.51 2.55 9.14
C PRO A 58 -4.36 2.65 7.86
N LEU A 59 -5.42 1.85 7.75
CA LEU A 59 -6.31 1.88 6.59
C LEU A 59 -7.21 3.12 6.58
N ASP A 60 -7.60 3.67 7.73
CA ASP A 60 -8.34 4.94 7.77
C ASP A 60 -7.48 6.09 7.21
N GLU A 61 -6.24 6.17 7.66
CA GLU A 61 -5.30 7.20 7.19
C GLU A 61 -4.99 7.02 5.70
N TRP A 62 -4.73 5.79 5.26
CA TRP A 62 -4.53 5.46 3.85
C TRP A 62 -5.68 5.92 2.96
N LEU A 63 -6.92 5.57 3.32
CA LEU A 63 -8.10 5.95 2.53
C LEU A 63 -8.30 7.47 2.53
N SER A 64 -8.14 8.12 3.69
CA SER A 64 -8.22 9.58 3.79
C SER A 64 -7.17 10.28 2.91
N CYS A 65 -5.97 9.74 2.81
CA CYS A 65 -4.91 10.26 1.96
C CYS A 65 -5.22 10.07 0.47
N LEU A 66 -5.73 8.89 0.08
CA LEU A 66 -6.21 8.64 -1.29
C LEU A 66 -7.30 9.63 -1.69
N ASP A 67 -8.30 9.86 -0.84
CA ASP A 67 -9.43 10.75 -1.15
C ASP A 67 -9.01 12.22 -1.18
N ALA A 68 -7.99 12.60 -0.39
CA ALA A 68 -7.43 13.95 -0.37
C ALA A 68 -6.39 14.19 -1.48
N GLY A 69 -5.97 13.16 -2.21
CA GLY A 69 -4.84 13.24 -3.14
C GLY A 69 -3.50 13.54 -2.45
N ASN A 70 -3.36 13.21 -1.17
CA ASN A 70 -2.18 13.50 -0.34
C ASN A 70 -1.29 12.25 -0.18
N THR A 71 0.02 12.41 -0.21
CA THR A 71 0.98 11.31 -0.01
C THR A 71 1.59 11.26 1.39
N ASP A 72 1.29 12.24 2.25
CA ASP A 72 1.86 12.35 3.59
C ASP A 72 1.24 11.35 4.58
N LEU A 73 1.74 10.11 4.57
CA LEU A 73 1.43 9.11 5.60
C LEU A 73 2.28 9.31 6.85
N GLY A 74 1.66 9.11 8.01
CA GLY A 74 2.35 8.97 9.27
C GLY A 74 3.33 7.78 9.24
N ARG A 75 4.49 7.98 9.87
CA ARG A 75 5.55 6.96 10.01
C ARG A 75 5.03 5.66 10.63
N GLU A 76 4.07 5.75 11.54
CA GLU A 76 3.40 4.60 12.17
C GLU A 76 2.63 3.75 11.15
N THR A 77 1.84 4.40 10.29
CA THR A 77 1.07 3.79 9.21
C THR A 77 1.99 3.20 8.15
N MET A 78 3.07 3.91 7.79
CA MET A 78 4.09 3.39 6.89
C MET A 78 4.72 2.09 7.43
N ALA A 79 5.14 2.08 8.70
CA ALA A 79 5.70 0.90 9.35
C ALA A 79 4.68 -0.25 9.44
N ALA A 80 3.43 0.06 9.77
CA ALA A 80 2.35 -0.92 9.86
C ALA A 80 2.10 -1.62 8.51
N PHE A 81 2.11 -0.88 7.40
CA PHE A 81 1.96 -1.46 6.07
C PHE A 81 3.20 -2.22 5.59
N ALA A 82 4.40 -1.68 5.83
CA ALA A 82 5.65 -2.36 5.49
C ALA A 82 5.76 -3.74 6.18
N VAL A 83 5.46 -3.79 7.49
CA VAL A 83 5.42 -5.04 8.27
C VAL A 83 4.21 -5.89 7.87
N GLY A 84 3.03 -5.30 7.80
CA GLY A 84 1.77 -6.01 7.54
C GLY A 84 1.79 -6.78 6.22
N MET A 85 2.22 -6.13 5.13
CA MET A 85 2.33 -6.77 3.82
C MET A 85 3.39 -7.87 3.78
N ARG A 86 4.50 -7.70 4.52
CA ARG A 86 5.55 -8.72 4.63
C ARG A 86 5.05 -9.96 5.38
N GLU A 87 4.28 -9.78 6.45
CA GLU A 87 3.82 -10.88 7.30
C GLU A 87 2.53 -11.56 6.78
N THR A 88 1.73 -10.82 6.01
CA THR A 88 0.43 -11.29 5.52
C THR A 88 0.09 -10.69 4.16
N LEU A 89 0.13 -11.50 3.10
CA LEU A 89 -0.20 -11.06 1.75
C LEU A 89 -1.65 -10.56 1.59
N SER A 90 -2.59 -10.97 2.43
CA SER A 90 -3.96 -10.43 2.37
C SER A 90 -4.05 -8.94 2.70
N ILE A 91 -3.11 -8.39 3.47
CA ILE A 91 -3.02 -6.94 3.72
C ILE A 91 -2.58 -6.22 2.44
N ARG A 92 -1.60 -6.79 1.72
CA ARG A 92 -1.17 -6.30 0.41
C ARG A 92 -2.32 -6.32 -0.60
N ASP A 93 -3.05 -7.43 -0.67
CA ASP A 93 -4.15 -7.59 -1.63
C ASP A 93 -5.31 -6.63 -1.33
N ALA A 94 -5.58 -6.34 -0.04
CA ALA A 94 -6.52 -5.29 0.33
C ALA A 94 -6.06 -3.90 -0.16
N LEU A 95 -4.78 -3.55 -0.03
CA LEU A 95 -4.27 -2.28 -0.56
C LEU A 95 -4.39 -2.20 -2.08
N ILE A 96 -4.10 -3.28 -2.81
CA ILE A 96 -4.31 -3.33 -4.27
C ILE A 96 -5.76 -3.03 -4.61
N LEU A 97 -6.71 -3.70 -3.95
CA LEU A 97 -8.14 -3.47 -4.20
C LEU A 97 -8.56 -2.03 -3.89
N SER A 98 -7.99 -1.41 -2.86
CA SER A 98 -8.27 0.00 -2.52
C SER A 98 -7.82 1.00 -3.61
N LEU A 99 -6.90 0.59 -4.48
CA LEU A 99 -6.36 1.42 -5.56
C LEU A 99 -7.09 1.20 -6.88
N VAL A 100 -7.50 -0.04 -7.16
CA VAL A 100 -8.02 -0.42 -8.49
C VAL A 100 -9.54 -0.58 -8.52
N ILE A 101 -10.19 -0.63 -7.36
CA ILE A 101 -11.65 -0.74 -7.25
C ILE A 101 -12.22 0.50 -6.56
N ASP A 102 -13.25 1.07 -7.16
CA ASP A 102 -14.01 2.19 -6.60
C ASP A 102 -14.62 1.86 -5.23
N GLU A 103 -14.66 2.87 -4.34
CA GLU A 103 -15.14 2.73 -2.96
C GLU A 103 -16.59 2.24 -2.89
N SER A 104 -17.46 2.62 -3.84
CA SER A 104 -18.85 2.15 -3.88
C SER A 104 -18.96 0.63 -4.05
N ARG A 105 -17.97 0.02 -4.70
CA ARG A 105 -17.90 -1.43 -4.94
C ARG A 105 -17.09 -2.17 -3.89
N CYS A 106 -16.09 -1.50 -3.32
CA CYS A 106 -15.16 -2.03 -2.33
C CYS A 106 -14.92 -1.03 -1.17
N PRO A 107 -15.93 -0.80 -0.31
CA PRO A 107 -15.78 0.07 0.85
C PRO A 107 -14.79 -0.50 1.87
N LYS A 108 -14.35 0.33 2.82
CA LYS A 108 -13.42 -0.06 3.90
C LYS A 108 -13.78 -1.38 4.57
N SER A 109 -15.07 -1.63 4.84
CA SER A 109 -15.54 -2.86 5.48
C SER A 109 -15.15 -4.13 4.71
N TRP A 110 -15.14 -4.07 3.37
CA TRP A 110 -14.66 -5.17 2.53
C TRP A 110 -13.15 -5.30 2.55
N LEU A 111 -12.41 -4.19 2.49
CA LEU A 111 -10.95 -4.17 2.63
C LEU A 111 -10.50 -4.82 3.95
N MET A 112 -11.18 -4.50 5.05
CA MET A 112 -10.96 -5.12 6.36
C MET A 112 -11.24 -6.63 6.33
N GLU A 113 -12.34 -7.07 5.70
CA GLU A 113 -12.66 -8.51 5.54
C GLU A 113 -11.60 -9.23 4.69
N PHE A 114 -11.07 -8.61 3.64
CA PHE A 114 -9.99 -9.18 2.83
C PHE A 114 -8.72 -9.34 3.66
N ALA A 115 -8.30 -8.30 4.37
CA ALA A 115 -7.09 -8.32 5.20
C ALA A 115 -7.19 -9.33 6.36
N ALA A 116 -8.33 -9.36 7.06
CA ALA A 116 -8.50 -10.15 8.28
C ALA A 116 -9.02 -11.57 8.04
N ARG A 117 -9.85 -11.78 7.03
CA ARG A 117 -10.61 -13.03 6.82
C ARG A 117 -10.48 -13.58 5.39
N PRO A 118 -9.27 -13.67 4.81
CA PRO A 118 -9.08 -13.98 3.39
C PRO A 118 -9.57 -15.38 2.98
N HIS A 119 -9.71 -16.32 3.91
CA HIS A 119 -10.08 -17.71 3.61
C HIS A 119 -11.58 -18.00 3.70
N LEU A 120 -12.40 -17.08 4.21
CA LEU A 120 -13.84 -17.27 4.21
C LEU A 120 -14.35 -17.37 2.77
N ALA A 121 -15.29 -18.30 2.52
CA ALA A 121 -15.82 -18.55 1.19
C ALA A 121 -16.34 -17.27 0.52
N ARG A 122 -17.16 -16.49 1.25
CA ARG A 122 -17.68 -15.19 0.79
C ARG A 122 -16.57 -14.21 0.39
N THR A 123 -15.48 -14.17 1.16
CA THR A 123 -14.37 -13.24 0.98
C THR A 123 -13.56 -13.62 -0.26
N ARG A 124 -13.28 -14.91 -0.44
CA ARG A 124 -12.61 -15.44 -1.64
C ARG A 124 -13.44 -15.19 -2.90
N THR A 125 -14.74 -15.50 -2.85
CA THR A 125 -15.65 -15.26 -3.97
C THR A 125 -15.67 -13.79 -4.34
N ARG A 126 -15.87 -12.90 -3.36
CA ARG A 126 -15.93 -11.46 -3.62
C ARG A 126 -14.62 -10.90 -4.16
N MET A 127 -13.47 -11.34 -3.64
CA MET A 127 -12.17 -10.91 -4.14
C MET A 127 -11.96 -11.35 -5.60
N GLY A 128 -12.31 -12.60 -5.92
CA GLY A 128 -12.26 -13.12 -7.29
C GLY A 128 -13.11 -12.30 -8.24
N GLU A 129 -14.38 -12.04 -7.87
CA GLU A 129 -15.28 -11.21 -8.67
C GLU A 129 -14.71 -9.81 -8.93
N LEU A 130 -14.17 -9.14 -7.91
CA LEU A 130 -13.63 -7.78 -8.06
C LEU A 130 -12.40 -7.74 -8.97
N LEU A 131 -11.46 -8.67 -8.81
CA LEU A 131 -10.25 -8.74 -9.64
C LEU A 131 -10.56 -9.15 -11.08
N THR A 132 -11.47 -10.11 -11.28
CA THR A 132 -11.93 -10.48 -12.62
C THR A 132 -12.61 -9.30 -13.31
N CYS A 133 -13.51 -8.59 -12.61
CA CYS A 133 -14.12 -7.40 -13.18
C CYS A 133 -13.06 -6.34 -13.54
N ALA A 134 -12.10 -6.06 -12.65
CA ALA A 134 -11.03 -5.11 -12.96
C ALA A 134 -10.28 -5.50 -14.22
N PHE A 135 -9.95 -6.78 -14.38
CA PHE A 135 -9.18 -7.24 -15.51
C PHE A 135 -9.95 -7.25 -16.84
N GLU A 136 -11.22 -7.67 -16.83
CA GLU A 136 -11.98 -8.01 -18.04
C GLU A 136 -12.96 -6.93 -18.51
N ASP A 137 -13.31 -5.96 -17.66
CA ASP A 137 -14.27 -4.91 -17.97
C ASP A 137 -13.58 -3.69 -18.61
N GLU A 138 -13.79 -3.48 -19.92
CA GLU A 138 -13.29 -2.31 -20.66
C GLU A 138 -13.78 -0.97 -20.06
N GLY A 139 -14.95 -0.98 -19.41
CA GLY A 139 -15.52 0.19 -18.74
C GLY A 139 -14.87 0.51 -17.39
N MET A 140 -14.07 -0.40 -16.82
CA MET A 140 -13.37 -0.19 -15.56
C MET A 140 -12.06 0.56 -15.77
N MET A 141 -12.16 1.81 -16.21
CA MET A 141 -11.00 2.68 -16.36
C MET A 141 -10.38 3.00 -14.98
N PRO A 142 -9.05 3.09 -14.88
CA PRO A 142 -8.38 3.44 -13.64
C PRO A 142 -8.69 4.86 -13.22
N ASP A 143 -8.95 5.06 -11.92
CA ASP A 143 -8.81 6.37 -11.29
C ASP A 143 -7.31 6.70 -11.23
N LYS A 144 -6.85 7.52 -12.18
CA LYS A 144 -5.44 7.88 -12.30
C LYS A 144 -4.96 8.68 -11.09
N GLU A 145 -5.74 9.62 -10.57
CA GLU A 145 -5.30 10.44 -9.45
C GLU A 145 -5.11 9.56 -8.21
N ARG A 146 -6.10 8.74 -7.89
CA ARG A 146 -6.03 7.78 -6.79
C ARG A 146 -4.85 6.82 -6.93
N CYS A 147 -4.62 6.27 -8.12
CA CYS A 147 -3.50 5.38 -8.36
C CYS A 147 -2.14 6.09 -8.16
N HIS A 148 -1.98 7.31 -8.66
CA HIS A 148 -0.72 8.06 -8.49
C HIS A 148 -0.47 8.45 -7.03
N THR A 149 -1.51 8.86 -6.30
CA THR A 149 -1.41 9.13 -4.86
C THR A 149 -1.01 7.86 -4.10
N GLY A 150 -1.64 6.73 -4.39
CA GLY A 150 -1.27 5.43 -3.85
C GLY A 150 0.18 5.03 -4.14
N ILE A 151 0.62 5.21 -5.39
CA ILE A 151 2.01 4.96 -5.79
C ILE A 151 2.98 5.86 -5.01
N GLY A 152 2.66 7.14 -4.83
CA GLY A 152 3.48 8.07 -4.03
C GLY A 152 3.66 7.58 -2.59
N MET A 153 2.56 7.26 -1.92
CA MET A 153 2.60 6.72 -0.56
C MET A 153 3.40 5.41 -0.46
N LEU A 154 3.24 4.49 -1.42
CA LEU A 154 3.98 3.23 -1.45
C LEU A 154 5.47 3.43 -1.73
N LEU A 155 5.84 4.46 -2.52
CA LEU A 155 7.23 4.83 -2.74
C LEU A 155 7.86 5.33 -1.45
N ASP A 156 7.16 6.20 -0.70
CA ASP A 156 7.64 6.67 0.59
C ASP A 156 7.85 5.50 1.57
N ILE A 157 6.91 4.54 1.62
CA ILE A 157 7.06 3.31 2.43
C ILE A 157 8.28 2.51 1.97
N ALA A 158 8.45 2.31 0.65
CA ALA A 158 9.54 1.52 0.10
C ALA A 158 10.91 2.16 0.31
N GLU A 159 11.02 3.48 0.19
CA GLU A 159 12.26 4.24 0.36
C GLU A 159 12.67 4.30 1.83
N ALA A 160 11.72 4.45 2.74
CA ALA A 160 12.00 4.43 4.17
C ALA A 160 12.34 3.03 4.69
N SER A 161 11.91 1.96 4.02
CA SER A 161 12.00 0.59 4.56
C SER A 161 13.27 -0.16 4.10
N PRO A 162 14.02 -0.81 5.01
CA PRO A 162 15.09 -1.73 4.63
C PRO A 162 14.55 -3.04 4.04
N VAL A 163 15.40 -3.77 3.33
CA VAL A 163 15.09 -5.16 2.92
C VAL A 163 14.88 -6.01 4.18
N PRO A 164 13.83 -6.86 4.23
CA PRO A 164 12.91 -7.19 3.14
C PRO A 164 11.58 -6.42 3.11
N TYR A 165 11.42 -5.40 3.95
CA TYR A 165 10.15 -4.69 4.17
C TYR A 165 9.73 -3.80 2.99
N CYS A 166 10.68 -3.36 2.15
CA CYS A 166 10.39 -2.58 0.95
C CYS A 166 9.83 -3.41 -0.23
N ILE A 167 9.99 -4.74 -0.22
CA ILE A 167 9.68 -5.58 -1.40
C ILE A 167 8.19 -5.57 -1.73
N GLN A 168 7.32 -5.77 -0.75
CA GLN A 168 5.87 -5.82 -1.01
C GLN A 168 5.30 -4.46 -1.44
N PRO A 169 5.67 -3.31 -0.83
CA PRO A 169 5.33 -2.00 -1.38
C PRO A 169 5.74 -1.82 -2.86
N LEU A 170 6.97 -2.21 -3.23
CA LEU A 170 7.44 -2.17 -4.62
C LEU A 170 6.61 -3.09 -5.54
N ALA A 171 6.18 -4.25 -5.05
CA ALA A 171 5.35 -5.17 -5.81
C ALA A 171 3.92 -4.61 -6.03
N VAL A 172 3.36 -3.89 -5.05
CA VAL A 172 2.08 -3.19 -5.23
C VAL A 172 2.23 -2.05 -6.23
N ILE A 173 3.33 -1.28 -6.19
CA ILE A 173 3.62 -0.26 -7.21
C ILE A 173 3.68 -0.88 -8.60
N ALA A 174 4.37 -2.02 -8.76
CA ALA A 174 4.45 -2.73 -10.03
C ALA A 174 3.05 -3.13 -10.54
N TYR A 175 2.20 -3.66 -9.67
CA TYR A 175 0.81 -3.99 -10.01
C TYR A 175 0.00 -2.76 -10.43
N THR A 176 0.06 -1.68 -9.66
CA THR A 176 -0.72 -0.46 -9.95
C THR A 176 -0.25 0.23 -11.23
N LEU A 177 1.05 0.24 -11.51
CA LEU A 177 1.57 0.74 -12.78
C LEU A 177 1.12 -0.14 -13.96
N TRP A 178 1.12 -1.46 -13.79
CA TRP A 178 0.60 -2.37 -14.82
C TRP A 178 -0.90 -2.13 -15.05
N TRP A 179 -1.66 -1.92 -13.96
CA TRP A 179 -3.07 -1.53 -14.02
C TRP A 179 -3.30 -0.22 -14.79
N LEU A 180 -2.36 0.73 -14.70
CA LEU A 180 -2.37 2.00 -15.44
C LEU A 180 -1.89 1.89 -16.89
N GLY A 181 -1.46 0.71 -17.35
CA GLY A 181 -0.82 0.54 -18.65
C GLY A 181 0.55 1.19 -18.75
N ASP A 182 1.21 1.46 -17.61
CA ASP A 182 2.48 2.16 -17.55
C ASP A 182 3.67 1.18 -17.69
N PRO A 183 4.59 1.40 -18.66
CA PRO A 183 5.71 0.49 -18.91
C PRO A 183 6.70 0.41 -17.74
N ARG A 184 6.69 1.37 -16.81
CA ARG A 184 7.52 1.34 -15.60
C ARG A 184 7.15 0.17 -14.68
N ALA A 185 5.98 -0.44 -14.84
CA ALA A 185 5.59 -1.65 -14.09
C ALA A 185 6.67 -2.74 -14.12
N MET A 186 7.27 -2.97 -15.30
CA MET A 186 8.33 -3.97 -15.47
C MET A 186 9.61 -3.62 -14.70
N VAL A 187 9.95 -2.34 -14.58
CA VAL A 187 11.12 -1.87 -13.82
C VAL A 187 10.95 -2.19 -12.33
N PHE A 188 9.77 -1.93 -11.77
CA PHE A 188 9.48 -2.24 -10.37
C PHE A 188 9.38 -3.75 -10.13
N ALA A 189 8.78 -4.51 -11.05
CA ALA A 189 8.72 -5.97 -10.95
C ALA A 189 10.12 -6.59 -10.94
N LEU A 190 11.00 -6.20 -11.86
CA LEU A 190 12.39 -6.66 -11.89
C LEU A 190 13.16 -6.26 -10.63
N ARG A 191 12.97 -5.03 -10.13
CA ARG A 191 13.58 -4.59 -8.86
C ARG A 191 13.15 -5.48 -7.70
N CYS A 192 11.89 -5.89 -7.62
CA CYS A 192 11.42 -6.83 -6.60
C CYS A 192 12.10 -8.18 -6.73
N LEU A 193 12.14 -8.74 -7.95
CA LEU A 193 12.73 -10.06 -8.21
C LEU A 193 14.23 -10.11 -7.95
N LEU A 194 14.94 -8.99 -8.11
CA LEU A 194 16.35 -8.88 -7.72
C LEU A 194 16.56 -8.92 -6.19
N LEU A 195 15.56 -8.48 -5.42
CA LEU A 195 15.62 -8.48 -3.95
C LEU A 195 15.08 -9.78 -3.35
N ASP A 196 14.10 -10.39 -4.01
CA ASP A 196 13.40 -11.61 -3.59
C ASP A 196 12.77 -12.29 -4.82
N GLU A 197 13.44 -13.34 -5.31
CA GLU A 197 13.01 -14.11 -6.48
C GLU A 197 11.67 -14.83 -6.26
N ASP A 198 11.28 -15.05 -5.01
CA ASP A 198 10.02 -15.69 -4.62
C ASP A 198 8.85 -14.70 -4.49
N CYS A 199 9.06 -13.42 -4.84
CA CYS A 199 7.99 -12.43 -4.85
C CYS A 199 6.95 -12.72 -5.95
N SER A 200 5.96 -13.55 -5.61
CA SER A 200 4.90 -14.01 -6.52
C SER A 200 4.20 -12.90 -7.30
N LEU A 201 3.89 -11.77 -6.65
CA LEU A 201 3.23 -10.65 -7.33
C LEU A 201 4.12 -10.02 -8.39
N ALA A 202 5.41 -9.82 -8.09
CA ALA A 202 6.36 -9.30 -9.06
C ALA A 202 6.56 -10.27 -10.23
N ALA A 203 6.64 -11.58 -9.96
CA ALA A 203 6.72 -12.60 -11.00
C ALA A 203 5.47 -12.59 -11.91
N MET A 204 4.27 -12.45 -11.34
CA MET A 204 3.03 -12.33 -12.11
C MET A 204 3.03 -11.09 -13.00
N ILE A 205 3.39 -9.91 -12.47
CA ILE A 205 3.42 -8.67 -13.24
C ILE A 205 4.50 -8.70 -14.32
N PHE A 206 5.68 -9.21 -14.01
CA PHE A 206 6.74 -9.40 -15.01
C PHE A 206 6.26 -10.29 -16.15
N SER A 207 5.68 -11.45 -15.83
CA SER A 207 5.18 -12.38 -16.84
C SER A 207 4.02 -11.82 -17.66
N ALA A 208 3.15 -11.00 -17.08
CA ALA A 208 2.06 -10.34 -17.80
C ALA A 208 2.61 -9.31 -18.78
N ALA A 209 3.47 -8.41 -18.30
CA ALA A 209 4.08 -7.36 -19.11
C ALA A 209 4.93 -7.92 -20.26
N ASP A 210 5.77 -8.93 -20.00
CA ASP A 210 6.62 -9.59 -21.01
C ASP A 210 5.80 -10.21 -22.15
N ARG A 211 4.60 -10.73 -21.84
CA ARG A 211 3.67 -11.32 -22.81
C ARG A 211 2.71 -10.31 -23.44
N GLY A 212 2.83 -9.03 -23.12
CA GLY A 212 1.90 -7.99 -23.58
C GLY A 212 0.47 -8.16 -23.05
N VAL A 213 0.28 -8.87 -21.94
CA VAL A 213 -1.02 -8.98 -21.27
C VAL A 213 -1.25 -7.70 -20.48
N ALA A 214 -2.34 -7.00 -20.80
CA ALA A 214 -2.76 -5.76 -20.18
C ALA A 214 -4.24 -5.84 -19.73
N PRO A 215 -4.67 -4.98 -18.81
CA PRO A 215 -6.09 -4.80 -18.51
C PRO A 215 -6.95 -4.54 -19.75
N ALA A 216 -8.20 -5.02 -19.76
CA ALA A 216 -9.11 -4.86 -20.90
C ALA A 216 -9.30 -3.40 -21.32
N TRP A 217 -9.38 -2.47 -20.37
CA TRP A 217 -9.54 -1.04 -20.65
C TRP A 217 -8.41 -0.46 -21.52
N CYS A 218 -7.21 -1.06 -21.54
CA CYS A 218 -6.11 -0.61 -22.40
C CYS A 218 -6.34 -0.88 -23.90
N SER A 219 -7.31 -1.73 -24.25
CA SER A 219 -7.62 -2.10 -25.64
C SER A 219 -8.75 -1.26 -26.26
N GLY A 220 -9.41 -0.43 -25.45
CA GLY A 220 -10.55 0.42 -25.84
C GLY A 220 -10.16 1.77 -26.45
#